data_AF-A0A2V8ELD8-F1
#
_entry.id   AF-A0A2V8ELD8-F1
#
_cell.length_a   1.000
_cell.length_b   1.000
_cell.length_c   1.000
_cell.angle_alpha   90.00
_cell.angle_beta   90.00
_cell.angle_gamma   90.00
#
_symmetry.space_group_name_H-M   'P 1'
#
loop_
_entity.id
_entity.type
_entity.pdbx_description
1 polymer ?
#
loop_
_entity_poly.entity_id
_entity_poly.type
_entity_poly.pdbx_seq_one_letter_code
_entity_poly.pdbx_strand_id
1 'polypeptide(L)'
;RISTFMLAREVSAHAYPEIGVSDSHHPLSHHQDEAAKLERLHKINEYHFRQFAYLVKKLATIPEGDGKMLDYTLLLYGTGISDSNTHFHDDLPIALVGGKAAGLAGGRYVRHPKGTPLTNLHVTILEKLGVPVEKFGDSTGTLTL
;
A
#
# COMPACT_ATOMS: atom_id res chain seq x y z
N ARG A 1 -1.27 17.45 -7.90
CA ARG A 1 -1.68 16.54 -9.00
C ARG A 1 -1.99 15.18 -8.38
N ILE A 2 -2.98 14.44 -8.87
CA ILE A 2 -3.30 13.09 -8.39
C ILE A 2 -3.02 12.13 -9.54
N SER A 3 -2.28 11.05 -9.26
CA SER A 3 -2.04 9.97 -10.22
C SER A 3 -2.30 8.66 -9.50
N THR A 4 -3.05 7.78 -10.15
CA THR A 4 -3.31 6.42 -9.68
C THR A 4 -2.71 5.45 -10.70
N PHE A 5 -1.99 4.44 -10.21
CA PHE A 5 -1.39 3.40 -11.04
C PHE A 5 -1.87 2.04 -10.57
N MET A 6 -2.61 1.33 -11.42
CA MET A 6 -3.06 -0.03 -11.19
C MET A 6 -2.14 -0.99 -11.94
N LEU A 7 -1.39 -1.82 -11.20
CA LEU A 7 -0.48 -2.82 -11.79
C LEU A 7 -1.25 -3.95 -12.49
N ALA A 8 -2.30 -4.46 -11.85
CA ALA A 8 -3.15 -5.53 -12.35
C ALA A 8 -4.51 -5.51 -11.64
N ARG A 9 -5.50 -6.20 -12.21
CA ARG A 9 -6.78 -6.47 -11.54
C ARG A 9 -6.64 -7.61 -10.53
N GLU A 10 -7.46 -7.63 -9.49
CA GLU A 10 -7.42 -8.62 -8.38
C GLU A 10 -7.48 -10.10 -8.84
N VAL A 11 -8.22 -10.40 -9.90
CA VAL A 11 -8.36 -11.77 -10.46
C VAL A 11 -7.43 -11.98 -11.67
N SER A 12 -6.29 -11.29 -11.67
CA SER A 12 -5.31 -11.43 -12.75
C SER A 12 -4.65 -12.81 -12.69
N ALA A 13 -4.59 -13.48 -13.84
CA ALA A 13 -3.87 -14.74 -13.98
C ALA A 13 -2.37 -14.53 -14.31
N HIS A 14 -1.85 -13.35 -14.01
CA HIS A 14 -0.45 -13.00 -14.31
C HIS A 14 0.50 -13.87 -13.48
N ALA A 15 1.53 -14.40 -14.15
CA ALA A 15 2.63 -15.13 -13.54
C ALA A 15 3.89 -14.25 -13.57
N TYR A 16 4.88 -14.59 -12.73
CA TYR A 16 6.13 -13.84 -12.60
C TYR A 16 7.35 -14.76 -12.83
N PRO A 17 7.54 -15.29 -14.06
CA PRO A 17 8.65 -16.19 -14.36
C PRO A 17 10.02 -15.51 -14.17
N GLU A 18 10.11 -14.18 -14.26
CA GLU A 18 11.33 -13.40 -14.07
C GLU A 18 11.89 -13.47 -12.63
N ILE A 19 11.05 -13.84 -11.66
CA ILE A 19 11.46 -14.13 -10.27
C ILE A 19 11.32 -15.62 -9.92
N GLY A 20 11.16 -16.49 -10.93
CA GLY A 20 11.07 -17.93 -10.76
C GLY A 20 9.71 -18.43 -10.27
N VAL A 21 8.63 -17.66 -10.45
CA VAL A 21 7.25 -18.07 -10.08
C VAL A 21 6.37 -18.12 -11.33
N SER A 22 6.24 -19.31 -11.91
CA SER A 22 5.44 -19.53 -13.11
C SER A 22 3.95 -19.76 -12.81
N ASP A 23 3.58 -19.92 -11.54
CA ASP A 23 2.19 -20.02 -11.09
C ASP A 23 1.43 -18.72 -11.42
N SER A 24 0.15 -18.87 -11.72
CA SER A 24 -0.78 -17.73 -11.78
C SER A 24 -0.96 -17.13 -10.38
N HIS A 25 -0.80 -15.82 -10.23
CA HIS A 25 -0.80 -15.14 -8.93
C HIS A 25 -2.11 -15.35 -8.15
N HIS A 26 -3.26 -15.20 -8.81
CA HIS A 26 -4.56 -15.31 -8.13
C HIS A 26 -4.82 -16.72 -7.56
N PRO A 27 -4.71 -17.82 -8.33
CA PRO A 27 -4.80 -19.17 -7.76
C PRO A 27 -3.77 -19.44 -6.66
N LEU A 28 -2.54 -18.90 -6.78
CA LEU A 28 -1.50 -19.08 -5.77
C LEU A 28 -1.85 -18.41 -4.43
N SER A 29 -2.66 -17.34 -4.45
CA SER A 29 -3.08 -16.65 -3.23
C SER A 29 -4.05 -17.49 -2.38
N HIS A 30 -4.72 -18.48 -2.98
CA HIS A 30 -5.46 -19.53 -2.28
C HIS A 30 -4.49 -20.66 -1.83
N HIS A 31 -3.57 -20.29 -0.93
CA HIS A 31 -2.42 -21.12 -0.59
C HIS A 31 -2.74 -22.34 0.29
N GLN A 32 -3.93 -22.42 0.92
CA GLN A 32 -4.34 -23.56 1.76
C GLN A 32 -3.32 -23.92 2.86
N ASP A 33 -2.60 -22.92 3.37
CA ASP A 33 -1.47 -23.07 4.31
C ASP A 33 -0.33 -24.00 3.83
N GLU A 34 -0.25 -24.29 2.54
CA GLU A 34 0.84 -25.07 1.96
C GLU A 34 2.11 -24.23 1.93
N ALA A 35 3.14 -24.66 2.68
CA ALA A 35 4.41 -23.96 2.79
C ALA A 35 5.07 -23.63 1.44
N ALA A 36 4.97 -24.54 0.46
CA ALA A 36 5.52 -24.32 -0.87
C ALA A 36 4.78 -23.21 -1.64
N LYS A 37 3.45 -23.12 -1.51
CA LYS A 37 2.66 -22.03 -2.12
C LYS A 37 2.97 -20.70 -1.44
N LEU A 38 3.07 -20.70 -0.11
CA LEU A 38 3.44 -19.53 0.69
C LEU A 38 4.82 -18.97 0.31
N GLU A 39 5.83 -19.82 0.11
CA GLU A 39 7.16 -19.38 -0.33
C GLU A 39 7.11 -18.66 -1.68
N ARG A 40 6.36 -19.19 -2.66
CA ARG A 40 6.20 -18.57 -3.97
C ARG A 40 5.37 -17.29 -3.91
N LEU A 41 4.31 -17.27 -3.12
CA LEU A 41 3.49 -16.07 -2.90
C LEU A 41 4.31 -14.96 -2.24
N HIS A 42 5.18 -15.30 -1.28
CA HIS A 42 6.11 -14.37 -0.67
C HIS A 42 7.06 -13.73 -1.70
N LYS A 43 7.60 -14.51 -2.64
CA LYS A 43 8.45 -13.96 -3.73
C LYS A 43 7.72 -12.92 -4.56
N ILE A 44 6.45 -13.15 -4.90
CA ILE A 44 5.63 -12.18 -5.64
C ILE A 44 5.42 -10.91 -4.80
N ASN A 45 5.01 -11.05 -3.54
CA ASN A 45 4.78 -9.92 -2.64
C ASN A 45 6.05 -9.08 -2.43
N GLU A 46 7.19 -9.75 -2.24
CA GLU A 46 8.49 -9.08 -2.13
C GLU A 46 8.84 -8.35 -3.43
N TYR A 47 8.61 -8.97 -4.59
CA TYR A 47 8.87 -8.34 -5.87
C TYR A 47 8.07 -7.05 -6.06
N HIS A 48 6.76 -7.06 -5.77
CA HIS A 48 5.93 -5.85 -5.82
C HIS A 48 6.43 -4.77 -4.86
N PHE A 49 6.77 -5.16 -3.63
CA PHE A 49 7.30 -4.22 -2.64
C PHE A 49 8.64 -3.62 -3.09
N ARG A 50 9.51 -4.40 -3.75
CA ARG A 50 10.75 -3.91 -4.36
C ARG A 50 10.49 -2.91 -5.49
N GLN A 51 9.46 -3.10 -6.32
CA GLN A 51 9.09 -2.12 -7.35
C GLN A 51 8.58 -0.82 -6.73
N PHE A 52 7.76 -0.92 -5.67
CA PHE A 52 7.32 0.25 -4.91
C PHE A 52 8.50 0.99 -4.27
N ALA A 53 9.42 0.27 -3.63
CA ALA A 53 10.63 0.86 -3.05
C ALA A 53 11.51 1.54 -4.10
N TYR A 54 11.63 0.94 -5.29
CA TYR A 54 12.34 1.56 -6.42
C TYR A 54 11.67 2.89 -6.85
N LEU A 55 10.34 2.93 -6.96
CA LEU A 55 9.60 4.15 -7.27
C LEU A 55 9.87 5.24 -6.22
N VAL A 56 9.71 4.91 -4.92
CA VAL A 56 9.97 5.84 -3.81
C VAL A 56 11.39 6.38 -3.89
N LYS A 57 12.40 5.51 -4.08
CA LYS A 57 13.80 5.91 -4.21
C LYS A 57 14.02 6.84 -5.40
N LYS A 58 13.37 6.57 -6.54
CA LYS A 58 13.47 7.42 -7.72
C LYS A 58 12.90 8.82 -7.46
N LEU A 59 11.71 8.90 -6.85
CA LEU A 59 11.10 10.18 -6.47
C LEU A 59 11.95 10.97 -5.46
N ALA A 60 12.67 10.28 -4.57
CA ALA A 60 13.60 10.92 -3.63
C ALA A 60 14.84 11.53 -4.30
N THR A 61 15.13 11.18 -5.55
CA THR A 61 16.31 11.70 -6.29
C THR A 61 15.96 12.82 -7.27
N ILE A 62 14.73 12.85 -7.77
CA ILE A 62 14.27 13.82 -8.77
C ILE A 62 14.10 15.20 -8.12
N PRO A 63 14.80 16.26 -8.61
CA PRO A 63 14.57 17.63 -8.15
C PRO A 63 13.16 18.12 -8.54
N GLU A 64 12.48 18.82 -7.63
CA GLU A 64 11.17 19.45 -7.85
C GLU A 64 11.10 20.70 -6.96
N GLY A 65 10.94 21.89 -7.56
CA GLY A 65 11.01 23.15 -6.83
C GLY A 65 12.29 23.29 -5.99
N ASP A 66 12.12 23.60 -4.70
CA ASP A 66 13.22 23.74 -3.73
C ASP A 66 13.62 22.42 -3.04
N GLY A 67 13.05 21.29 -3.47
CA GLY A 67 13.22 19.98 -2.84
C GLY A 67 13.32 18.81 -3.82
N LYS A 68 12.88 17.65 -3.36
CA LYS A 68 12.75 16.43 -4.17
C LYS A 68 11.29 16.15 -4.46
N MET A 69 11.01 15.45 -5.56
CA MET A 69 9.65 15.05 -5.93
C MET A 69 8.92 14.32 -4.79
N LEU A 70 9.64 13.48 -4.03
CA LEU A 70 9.07 12.80 -2.86
C LEU A 70 8.64 13.75 -1.73
N ASP A 71 9.27 14.92 -1.59
CA ASP A 71 8.91 15.90 -0.55
C ASP A 71 7.46 16.38 -0.69
N TYR A 72 6.97 16.44 -1.94
CA TYR A 72 5.64 16.90 -2.30
C TYR A 72 4.69 15.76 -2.71
N THR A 73 5.07 14.50 -2.50
CA THR A 73 4.29 13.32 -2.86
C THR A 73 3.87 12.56 -1.60
N LEU A 74 2.62 12.09 -1.58
CA LEU A 74 2.11 11.14 -0.60
C LEU A 74 1.68 9.87 -1.33
N LEU A 75 2.19 8.72 -0.90
CA LEU A 75 1.96 7.40 -1.46
C LEU A 75 1.32 6.51 -0.39
N LEU A 76 0.20 5.89 -0.73
CA LEU A 76 -0.43 4.83 0.03
C LEU A 76 -0.17 3.50 -0.70
N TYR A 77 0.49 2.56 -0.03
CA TYR A 77 0.73 1.21 -0.52
C TYR A 77 0.12 0.19 0.43
N GLY A 78 -0.54 -0.83 -0.10
CA GLY A 78 -1.17 -1.87 0.70
C GLY A 78 -2.08 -2.77 -0.14
N THR A 79 -2.95 -3.48 0.55
CA THR A 79 -3.91 -4.44 -0.01
C THR A 79 -5.26 -4.29 0.69
N GLY A 80 -6.35 -4.66 0.03
CA GLY A 80 -7.68 -4.75 0.64
C GLY A 80 -7.92 -6.03 1.45
N ILE A 81 -6.97 -6.96 1.44
CA ILE A 81 -7.04 -8.27 2.10
C ILE A 81 -5.71 -8.56 2.82
N SER A 82 -5.74 -8.85 4.12
CA SER A 82 -4.55 -9.18 4.94
C SER A 82 -4.15 -10.65 4.85
N ASP A 83 -5.12 -11.55 4.68
CA ASP A 83 -4.92 -12.97 4.42
C ASP A 83 -5.65 -13.36 3.13
N SER A 84 -4.88 -13.67 2.09
CA SER A 84 -5.40 -13.96 0.76
C SER A 84 -6.09 -15.32 0.63
N ASN A 85 -5.87 -16.24 1.56
CA ASN A 85 -6.50 -17.56 1.53
C ASN A 85 -7.89 -17.53 2.16
N THR A 86 -8.06 -16.79 3.25
CA THR A 86 -9.35 -16.65 3.96
C THR A 86 -10.15 -15.41 3.57
N HIS A 87 -9.56 -14.52 2.76
CA HIS A 87 -10.11 -13.21 2.40
C HIS A 87 -10.36 -12.32 3.62
N PHE A 88 -9.48 -12.41 4.61
CA PHE A 88 -9.56 -11.61 5.81
C PHE A 88 -9.16 -10.16 5.52
N HIS A 89 -9.91 -9.19 6.04
CA HIS A 89 -9.74 -7.76 5.71
C HIS A 89 -9.47 -6.87 6.94
N ASP A 90 -9.26 -7.47 8.11
CA ASP A 90 -8.78 -6.76 9.30
C ASP A 90 -7.24 -6.69 9.30
N ASP A 91 -6.67 -5.73 10.03
CA ASP A 91 -5.23 -5.58 10.22
C ASP A 91 -4.43 -5.53 8.89
N LEU A 92 -4.96 -4.81 7.90
CA LEU A 92 -4.35 -4.65 6.58
C LEU A 92 -2.92 -4.09 6.66
N PRO A 93 -1.95 -4.67 5.93
CA PRO A 93 -0.60 -4.12 5.87
C PRO A 93 -0.60 -2.87 4.99
N ILE A 94 -0.46 -1.71 5.63
CA ILE A 94 -0.44 -0.40 4.97
C ILE A 94 0.90 0.30 5.20
N ALA A 95 1.49 0.81 4.13
CA ALA A 95 2.62 1.73 4.16
C ALA A 95 2.20 3.09 3.61
N LEU A 96 2.34 4.13 4.45
CA LEU A 96 2.16 5.51 4.04
C LEU A 96 3.54 6.18 3.92
N VAL A 97 3.90 6.61 2.72
CA VAL A 97 5.22 7.16 2.41
C VAL A 97 5.06 8.53 1.77
N GLY A 98 5.76 9.52 2.30
CA GLY A 98 5.84 10.86 1.73
C GLY A 98 6.90 11.68 2.44
N GLY A 99 7.27 12.81 1.87
CA GLY A 99 8.25 13.70 2.49
C GLY A 99 7.63 14.83 3.29
N LYS A 100 8.48 15.75 3.77
CA LYS A 100 8.11 16.73 4.80
C LYS A 100 7.02 17.69 4.36
N ALA A 101 7.01 18.11 3.09
CA ALA A 101 6.00 19.04 2.59
C ALA A 101 4.60 18.39 2.48
N ALA A 102 4.51 17.06 2.44
CA ALA A 102 3.25 16.32 2.57
C ALA A 102 2.75 16.19 4.03
N GLY A 103 3.47 16.76 5.01
CA GLY A 103 3.03 16.82 6.42
C GLY A 103 3.07 15.49 7.17
N LEU A 104 3.91 14.54 6.73
CA LEU A 104 4.08 13.23 7.36
C LEU A 104 5.36 13.15 8.20
N ALA A 105 5.24 12.56 9.40
CA ALA A 105 6.38 12.13 10.20
C ALA A 105 6.67 10.64 9.92
N GLY A 106 7.67 10.37 9.07
CA GLY A 106 8.10 9.01 8.73
C GLY A 106 8.83 8.28 9.88
N GLY A 107 9.27 7.06 9.62
CA GLY A 107 10.09 6.27 10.57
C GLY A 107 9.32 5.74 11.78
N ARG A 108 8.01 5.52 11.64
CA ARG A 108 7.15 5.06 12.73
C ARG A 108 6.35 3.83 12.33
N TYR A 109 6.10 2.98 13.32
CA TYR A 109 5.07 1.95 13.27
C TYR A 109 3.90 2.43 14.11
N VAL A 110 2.71 2.53 13.49
CA VAL A 110 1.50 3.01 14.16
C VAL A 110 0.48 1.87 14.16
N ARG A 111 -0.05 1.57 15.35
CA ARG A 111 -1.13 0.60 15.54
C ARG A 111 -2.31 1.30 16.18
N HIS A 112 -3.48 1.17 15.58
CA HIS A 112 -4.72 1.69 16.12
C HIS A 112 -5.50 0.61 16.88
N PRO A 113 -6.46 0.99 17.74
CA PRO A 113 -7.34 0.03 18.39
C PRO A 113 -8.05 -0.87 17.37
N LYS A 114 -8.33 -2.12 17.77
CA LYS A 114 -9.09 -3.06 16.93
C LYS A 114 -10.44 -2.47 16.52
N GLY A 115 -10.82 -2.67 15.26
CA GLY A 115 -12.07 -2.13 14.70
C GLY A 115 -11.98 -0.67 14.27
N THR A 116 -10.79 -0.06 14.29
CA THR A 116 -10.59 1.26 13.67
C THR A 116 -10.76 1.14 12.15
N PRO A 117 -11.71 1.85 11.53
CA PRO A 117 -11.90 1.78 10.08
C PRO A 117 -10.69 2.31 9.31
N LEU A 118 -10.23 1.57 8.29
CA LEU A 118 -9.17 2.05 7.39
C LEU A 118 -9.57 3.36 6.70
N THR A 119 -10.87 3.58 6.48
CA THR A 119 -11.40 4.81 5.91
C THR A 119 -11.07 6.06 6.74
N ASN A 120 -10.79 5.94 8.04
CA ASN A 120 -10.26 7.05 8.85
C ASN A 120 -8.88 7.53 8.33
N LEU A 121 -8.04 6.60 7.84
CA LEU A 121 -6.77 6.96 7.19
C LEU A 121 -7.02 7.75 5.91
N HIS A 122 -7.99 7.36 5.09
CA HIS A 122 -8.33 8.06 3.86
C HIS A 122 -8.81 9.49 4.13
N VAL A 123 -9.66 9.69 5.15
CA VAL A 123 -10.08 11.04 5.58
C VAL A 123 -8.87 11.87 6.01
N THR A 124 -7.96 11.32 6.81
CA THR A 124 -6.74 12.04 7.22
C THR A 124 -5.81 12.37 6.05
N ILE A 125 -5.66 11.47 5.08
CA ILE A 125 -4.87 11.75 3.87
C ILE A 125 -5.50 12.91 3.08
N LEU A 126 -6.82 12.89 2.89
CA LEU A 126 -7.53 13.96 2.19
C LEU A 126 -7.39 15.32 2.89
N GLU A 127 -7.45 15.34 4.22
CA GLU A 127 -7.17 16.53 5.02
C GLU A 127 -5.74 17.04 4.82
N LYS A 128 -4.72 16.16 4.86
CA LYS A 128 -3.32 16.51 4.60
C LYS A 128 -3.09 17.07 3.18
N LEU A 129 -3.91 16.64 2.22
CA LEU A 129 -3.86 17.11 0.83
C LEU A 129 -4.67 18.40 0.59
N GLY A 130 -5.26 18.99 1.64
CA GLY A 130 -6.03 20.23 1.54
C GLY A 130 -7.44 20.04 0.95
N VAL A 131 -7.96 18.82 0.95
CA VAL A 131 -9.32 18.47 0.48
C VAL A 131 -10.10 17.84 1.63
N PRO A 132 -10.40 18.58 2.70
CA PRO A 132 -11.08 18.01 3.86
C PRO A 132 -12.47 17.50 3.46
N VAL A 133 -12.81 16.31 3.98
CA VAL A 133 -14.14 15.71 3.84
C VAL A 133 -14.65 15.35 5.23
N GLU A 134 -15.95 15.46 5.44
CA GLU A 134 -16.56 15.11 6.73
C GLU A 134 -16.55 13.59 6.97
N LYS A 135 -16.70 12.81 5.88
CA LYS A 135 -16.80 11.35 5.95
C LYS A 135 -16.40 10.68 4.63
N PHE A 136 -15.84 9.49 4.73
CA PHE A 136 -15.61 8.59 3.60
C PHE A 136 -15.96 7.15 4.01
N GLY A 137 -16.86 6.49 3.28
CA GLY A 137 -17.30 5.13 3.62
C GLY A 137 -17.83 5.03 5.05
N ASP A 138 -17.26 4.10 5.83
CA ASP A 138 -17.57 3.84 7.24
C ASP A 138 -16.70 4.63 8.23
N SER A 139 -15.99 5.67 7.78
CA SER A 139 -15.09 6.44 8.65
C SER A 139 -15.85 7.04 9.84
N THR A 140 -15.21 7.01 10.99
CA THR A 140 -15.68 7.57 12.26
C THR A 140 -14.88 8.79 12.71
N GLY A 141 -13.80 9.14 12.00
CA GLY A 141 -12.99 10.32 12.28
C GLY A 141 -11.66 10.31 11.52
N THR A 142 -10.68 11.03 12.07
CA THR A 142 -9.31 11.08 11.56
C THR A 142 -8.37 10.24 12.43
N LEU A 143 -7.23 9.86 11.87
CA LEU A 143 -6.13 9.22 12.56
C LEU A 143 -5.03 10.24 12.88
N THR A 144 -4.32 10.01 13.98
CA THR A 144 -3.06 10.71 14.25
C THR A 144 -1.94 10.02 13.47
N LEU A 145 -1.42 10.72 12.46
CA LEU A 145 -0.24 10.35 11.68
C LEU A 145 1.02 11.05 12.19
#